data_AF-A0A7K0C8Y7-F1
#
_entry.id   AF-A0A7K0C8Y7-F1
#
_cell.length_a   1.000
_cell.length_b   1.000
_cell.length_c   1.000
_cell.angle_alpha   90.00
_cell.angle_beta   90.00
_cell.angle_gamma   90.00
#
_symmetry.space_group_name_H-M   'P 1'
#
loop_
_entity.id
_entity.type
_entity.pdbx_description
1 polymer ?
#
loop_
_entity_poly.entity_id
_entity_poly.type
_entity_poly.pdbx_seq_one_letter_code
_entity_poly.pdbx_strand_id
1 'polypeptide(L)'
;MSRTPQEVFADHGNRLGTGDLDLISRNYTEDAVLLTPGGTLTGREGVRQGIGALLADLPDADWQLTPRFAGDVLFLQWSATTAGHEVTDGVDTFVFRDGLISAQTVRYTLTPRTTRTARKATPTMAPHNSIPTVTLNNGTEIPQLGFGVFQVPDTETTAAVTAALEAGYRSIDTAAIYGNEAGVGKALAASGLDRGELFVTTKLWNADQGYDSTLRAFDASLAKLGLDHVDMYLIHWPTPARDLYRDTWKAIEKLVADGRVRTAGVSNFQPDHLRRLTDGANLVPAVNQIELHPGLQQTELRAVHAELGIATEAWSPLAQGAVLGDEAITTIATTHGKSPAQVVLRWHLQLGNIVIPKSVTPVRIRENLDVFDFTLTDAEMASIAGLDRDLRTGPHPDQLS
;
A
#
# COMPACT_ATOMS: atom_id res chain seq x y z
N MET A 1 23.30 -14.46 -39.11
CA MET A 1 22.00 -13.81 -38.85
C MET A 1 22.27 -12.56 -38.03
N SER A 2 21.51 -11.49 -38.24
CA SER A 2 21.62 -10.29 -37.38
C SER A 2 21.13 -10.62 -35.97
N ARG A 3 21.70 -9.97 -34.95
CA ARG A 3 21.33 -10.16 -33.54
C ARG A 3 19.90 -9.67 -33.30
N THR A 4 19.14 -10.41 -32.50
CA THR A 4 17.81 -10.00 -32.04
C THR A 4 17.91 -8.85 -31.03
N PRO A 5 16.85 -8.03 -30.84
CA PRO A 5 16.79 -7.00 -29.80
C PRO A 5 17.19 -7.50 -28.40
N GLN A 6 16.77 -8.70 -28.05
CA GLN A 6 17.08 -9.33 -26.76
C GLN A 6 18.57 -9.66 -26.64
N GLU A 7 19.19 -10.20 -27.70
CA GLU A 7 20.63 -10.47 -27.73
C GLU A 7 21.46 -9.18 -27.68
N VAL A 8 21.04 -8.14 -28.41
CA VAL A 8 21.70 -6.83 -28.38
C VAL A 8 21.60 -6.21 -27.00
N PHE A 9 20.42 -6.25 -26.36
CA PHE A 9 20.22 -5.70 -25.02
C PHE A 9 21.02 -6.47 -23.95
N ALA A 10 21.04 -7.80 -24.01
CA ALA A 10 21.84 -8.61 -23.09
C ALA A 10 23.35 -8.31 -23.23
N ASP A 11 23.86 -8.25 -24.46
CA ASP A 11 25.25 -7.84 -24.73
C ASP A 11 25.53 -6.39 -24.29
N HIS A 12 24.55 -5.49 -24.46
CA HIS A 12 24.67 -4.10 -24.01
C HIS A 12 24.79 -4.00 -22.48
N GLY A 13 23.96 -4.75 -21.74
CA GLY A 13 24.06 -4.86 -20.28
C GLY A 13 25.41 -5.40 -19.80
N ASN A 14 25.92 -6.47 -20.44
CA ASN A 14 27.25 -7.02 -20.14
C ASN A 14 28.36 -5.98 -20.34
N ARG A 15 28.30 -5.20 -21.43
CA ARG A 15 29.27 -4.14 -21.72
C ARG A 15 29.16 -2.97 -20.74
N LEU A 16 27.94 -2.58 -20.37
CA LEU A 16 27.71 -1.56 -19.33
C LEU A 16 28.39 -1.94 -18.02
N GLY A 17 28.30 -3.22 -17.63
CA GLY A 17 28.98 -3.75 -16.44
C GLY A 17 30.51 -3.66 -16.46
N THR A 18 31.14 -3.42 -17.61
CA THR A 18 32.59 -3.21 -17.70
C THR A 18 33.03 -1.77 -17.42
N GLY A 19 32.10 -0.80 -17.53
CA GLY A 19 32.41 0.63 -17.51
C GLY A 19 33.19 1.16 -18.73
N ASP A 20 33.52 0.31 -19.71
CA ASP A 20 34.27 0.68 -20.91
C ASP A 20 33.35 1.30 -21.98
N LEU A 21 33.36 2.63 -22.07
CA LEU A 21 32.54 3.39 -23.02
C LEU A 21 32.83 3.04 -24.49
N ASP A 22 34.03 2.54 -24.84
CA ASP A 22 34.37 2.12 -26.20
C ASP A 22 33.71 0.79 -26.52
N LEU A 23 33.66 -0.12 -25.56
CA LEU A 23 32.93 -1.36 -25.72
C LEU A 23 31.43 -1.14 -25.77
N ILE A 24 30.91 -0.25 -24.93
CA ILE A 24 29.46 0.05 -24.85
C ILE A 24 28.96 0.67 -26.16
N SER A 25 29.66 1.69 -26.67
CA SER A 25 29.23 2.42 -27.88
C SER A 25 29.29 1.57 -29.16
N ARG A 26 30.05 0.48 -29.18
CA ARG A 26 30.05 -0.50 -30.30
C ARG A 26 28.71 -1.22 -30.48
N ASN A 27 27.83 -1.20 -29.48
CA ASN A 27 26.46 -1.72 -29.64
C ASN A 27 25.50 -0.76 -30.32
N TYR A 28 25.95 0.44 -30.68
CA TYR A 28 25.17 1.44 -31.39
C TYR A 28 25.57 1.52 -32.86
N THR A 29 24.62 1.90 -33.71
CA THR A 29 24.90 2.27 -35.11
C THR A 29 25.75 3.55 -35.15
N GLU A 30 26.44 3.78 -36.26
CA GLU A 30 27.27 4.99 -36.42
C GLU A 30 26.45 6.28 -36.41
N ASP A 31 25.20 6.20 -36.85
CA ASP A 31 24.21 7.27 -36.92
C ASP A 31 23.23 7.26 -35.73
N ALA A 32 23.53 6.53 -34.65
CA ALA A 32 22.60 6.37 -33.55
C ALA A 32 22.23 7.70 -32.87
N VAL A 33 21.00 7.79 -32.35
CA VAL A 33 20.52 9.00 -31.67
C VAL A 33 20.16 8.69 -30.22
N LEU A 34 20.73 9.45 -29.29
CA LEU A 34 20.40 9.41 -27.87
C LEU A 34 19.66 10.70 -27.50
N LEU A 35 18.40 10.56 -27.10
CA LEU A 35 17.51 11.65 -26.71
C LEU A 35 17.40 11.71 -25.19
N THR A 36 17.75 12.86 -24.62
CA THR A 36 17.68 13.11 -23.17
C THR A 36 16.92 14.41 -22.91
N PRO A 37 16.45 14.66 -21.67
CA PRO A 37 15.94 15.97 -21.28
C PRO A 37 16.92 17.12 -21.53
N GLY A 38 18.23 16.84 -21.51
CA GLY A 38 19.30 17.81 -21.77
C GLY A 38 19.58 18.07 -23.26
N GLY A 39 18.93 17.33 -24.17
CA GLY A 39 19.06 17.50 -25.62
C GLY A 39 19.37 16.19 -26.36
N THR A 40 19.70 16.34 -27.64
CA THR A 40 19.96 15.24 -28.57
C THR A 40 21.45 15.05 -28.79
N LEU A 41 21.91 13.81 -28.61
CA LEU A 41 23.29 13.38 -28.85
C LEU A 41 23.29 12.41 -30.04
N THR A 42 24.24 12.56 -30.96
CA THR A 42 24.26 11.80 -32.23
C THR A 42 25.57 11.05 -32.43
N GLY A 43 25.45 9.89 -33.07
CA GLY A 43 26.53 8.96 -33.33
C GLY A 43 27.12 8.35 -32.06
N ARG A 44 28.10 7.48 -32.25
CA ARG A 44 28.74 6.75 -31.15
C ARG A 44 29.38 7.66 -30.11
N GLU A 45 29.94 8.80 -30.53
CA GLU A 45 30.54 9.76 -29.61
C GLU A 45 29.48 10.44 -28.72
N GLY A 46 28.34 10.83 -29.29
CA GLY A 46 27.22 11.35 -28.52
C GLY A 46 26.68 10.32 -27.52
N VAL A 47 26.59 9.05 -27.92
CA VAL A 47 26.21 7.95 -27.02
C VAL A 47 27.22 7.78 -25.88
N ARG A 48 28.53 7.82 -26.17
CA ARG A 48 29.57 7.76 -25.12
C ARG A 48 29.40 8.88 -24.10
N GLN A 49 29.14 10.10 -24.56
CA GLN A 49 28.91 11.24 -23.68
C GLN A 49 27.69 11.02 -22.77
N GLY A 50 26.56 10.59 -23.34
CA GLY A 50 25.33 10.41 -22.56
C GLY A 50 25.40 9.26 -21.57
N ILE A 51 25.95 8.11 -21.97
CA ILE A 51 26.15 6.97 -21.06
C ILE A 51 27.20 7.31 -20.00
N GLY A 52 28.27 8.02 -20.38
CA GLY A 52 29.28 8.49 -19.43
C GLY A 52 28.70 9.40 -18.36
N ALA A 53 27.79 10.31 -18.72
CA ALA A 53 27.07 11.14 -17.75
C ALA A 53 26.20 10.31 -16.81
N LEU A 54 25.43 9.35 -17.33
CA LEU A 54 24.62 8.44 -16.52
C LEU A 54 25.46 7.64 -15.50
N LEU A 55 26.58 7.07 -15.94
CA LEU A 55 27.47 6.31 -15.06
C LEU A 55 28.20 7.20 -14.05
N ALA A 56 28.46 8.48 -14.39
CA ALA A 56 29.05 9.45 -13.47
C ALA A 56 28.04 9.91 -12.41
N ASP A 57 26.76 10.04 -12.76
CA ASP A 57 25.68 10.35 -11.82
C ASP A 57 25.39 9.17 -10.88
N LEU A 58 25.62 7.94 -11.38
CA LEU A 58 25.31 6.69 -10.68
C LEU A 58 26.53 5.73 -10.56
N PRO A 59 27.60 6.14 -9.86
CA PRO A 59 28.78 5.29 -9.67
C PRO A 59 28.46 4.10 -8.76
N ASP A 60 28.93 2.90 -9.15
CA ASP A 60 28.76 1.65 -8.39
C ASP A 60 27.29 1.35 -8.03
N ALA A 61 26.35 1.77 -8.89
CA ALA A 61 24.94 1.57 -8.65
C ALA A 61 24.54 0.10 -8.59
N ASP A 62 23.63 -0.22 -7.67
CA ASP A 62 22.81 -1.43 -7.73
C ASP A 62 21.59 -1.15 -8.62
N TRP A 63 21.44 -1.93 -9.69
CA TRP A 63 20.47 -1.69 -10.76
C TRP A 63 19.34 -2.72 -10.73
N GLN A 64 18.10 -2.23 -10.83
CA GLN A 64 16.94 -3.07 -11.10
C GLN A 64 16.35 -2.70 -12.45
N LEU A 65 16.18 -3.68 -13.33
CA LEU A 65 15.78 -3.49 -14.72
C LEU A 65 14.50 -4.29 -15.01
N THR A 66 13.52 -3.65 -15.64
CA THR A 66 12.26 -4.28 -16.09
C THR A 66 12.07 -4.05 -17.59
N PRO A 67 12.64 -4.92 -18.45
CA PRO A 67 12.55 -4.76 -19.90
C PRO A 67 11.21 -5.27 -20.46
N ARG A 68 10.67 -4.56 -21.46
CA ARG A 68 9.51 -4.98 -22.27
C ARG A 68 9.79 -4.77 -23.75
N PHE A 69 9.84 -5.86 -24.50
CA PHE A 69 10.09 -5.84 -25.94
C PHE A 69 8.80 -5.87 -26.74
N ALA A 70 8.75 -5.10 -27.83
CA ALA A 70 7.70 -5.14 -28.83
C ALA A 70 8.32 -4.92 -30.22
N GLY A 71 8.51 -5.99 -30.99
CA GLY A 71 9.20 -5.93 -32.28
C GLY A 71 10.66 -5.50 -32.11
N ASP A 72 11.04 -4.42 -32.79
CA ASP A 72 12.36 -3.78 -32.77
C ASP A 72 12.48 -2.67 -31.72
N VAL A 73 11.54 -2.58 -30.78
CA VAL A 73 11.53 -1.59 -29.70
C VAL A 73 11.61 -2.28 -28.34
N LEU A 74 12.39 -1.70 -27.43
CA LEU A 74 12.43 -2.03 -26.00
C LEU A 74 12.01 -0.82 -25.19
N PHE A 75 11.01 -0.99 -24.34
CA PHE A 75 10.72 -0.09 -23.24
C PHE A 75 11.34 -0.66 -21.96
N LEU A 76 12.21 0.10 -21.31
CA LEU A 76 12.93 -0.31 -20.12
C LEU A 76 12.56 0.63 -18.97
N GLN A 77 11.98 0.07 -17.91
CA GLN A 77 11.90 0.77 -16.63
C GLN A 77 13.07 0.33 -15.76
N TRP A 78 13.68 1.25 -15.05
CA TRP A 78 14.80 0.94 -14.18
C TRP A 78 14.88 1.83 -12.94
N SER A 79 15.50 1.30 -11.90
CA SER A 79 15.92 2.05 -10.72
C SER A 79 17.38 1.74 -10.42
N ALA A 80 18.09 2.71 -9.86
CA ALA A 80 19.50 2.57 -9.53
C ALA A 80 19.78 3.19 -8.17
N THR A 81 20.60 2.55 -7.35
CA THR A 81 20.96 3.03 -6.02
C THR A 81 22.47 3.03 -5.85
N THR A 82 23.06 4.18 -5.54
CA THR A 82 24.48 4.31 -5.17
C THR A 82 24.63 4.67 -3.69
N ALA A 83 25.86 4.89 -3.23
CA ALA A 83 26.08 5.44 -1.89
C ALA A 83 25.58 6.88 -1.72
N GLY A 84 25.61 7.68 -2.79
CA GLY A 84 25.34 9.12 -2.75
C GLY A 84 24.04 9.57 -3.43
N HIS A 85 23.47 8.74 -4.31
CA HIS A 85 22.27 9.06 -5.07
C HIS A 85 21.38 7.82 -5.29
N GLU A 86 20.12 8.05 -5.57
CA GLU A 86 19.17 7.04 -6.05
C GLU A 86 18.33 7.59 -7.20
N VAL A 87 17.86 6.69 -8.05
CA VAL A 87 16.90 6.91 -9.12
C VAL A 87 15.80 5.88 -8.98
N THR A 88 14.54 6.32 -8.91
CA THR A 88 13.38 5.44 -8.75
C THR A 88 12.43 5.47 -9.96
N ASP A 89 12.65 6.38 -10.90
CA ASP A 89 11.77 6.70 -12.02
C ASP A 89 12.46 6.59 -13.39
N GLY A 90 13.53 5.80 -13.47
CA GLY A 90 14.31 5.61 -14.69
C GLY A 90 13.48 4.96 -15.79
N VAL A 91 13.47 5.57 -16.97
CA VAL A 91 12.79 5.07 -18.15
C VAL A 91 13.64 5.30 -19.39
N ASP A 92 13.88 4.21 -20.11
CA ASP A 92 14.54 4.22 -21.40
C ASP A 92 13.66 3.60 -22.48
N THR A 93 13.79 4.09 -23.71
CA THR A 93 13.26 3.38 -24.89
C THR A 93 14.39 3.16 -25.88
N PHE A 94 14.65 1.91 -26.27
CA PHE A 94 15.62 1.55 -27.29
C PHE A 94 14.90 1.15 -28.58
N VAL A 95 15.46 1.55 -29.71
CA VAL A 95 15.08 1.06 -31.05
C VAL A 95 16.27 0.33 -31.63
N PHE A 96 16.04 -0.85 -32.18
CA PHE A 96 17.07 -1.72 -32.72
C PHE A 96 17.00 -1.75 -34.25
N ARG A 97 18.15 -1.69 -34.92
CA ARG A 97 18.27 -1.83 -36.37
C ARG A 97 19.53 -2.60 -36.71
N ASP A 98 19.42 -3.59 -37.59
CA ASP A 98 20.53 -4.40 -38.08
C ASP A 98 21.40 -5.03 -36.98
N GLY A 99 20.79 -5.37 -35.84
CA GLY A 99 21.48 -6.02 -34.71
C GLY A 99 22.34 -5.05 -33.90
N LEU A 100 22.00 -3.76 -33.93
CA LEU A 100 22.57 -2.67 -33.14
C LEU A 100 21.44 -1.78 -32.60
N ILE A 101 21.76 -0.92 -31.63
CA ILE A 101 20.87 0.12 -31.13
C ILE A 101 20.98 1.33 -32.08
N SER A 102 19.87 1.74 -32.68
CA SER A 102 19.80 2.90 -33.58
C SER A 102 19.25 4.15 -32.89
N ALA A 103 18.41 3.99 -31.87
CA ALA A 103 17.97 5.10 -31.05
C ALA A 103 17.79 4.68 -29.59
N GLN A 104 18.02 5.61 -28.68
CA GLN A 104 17.72 5.48 -27.26
C GLN A 104 17.09 6.79 -26.75
N THR A 105 16.07 6.69 -25.91
CA THR A 105 15.63 7.79 -25.04
C THR A 105 15.98 7.44 -23.61
N VAL A 106 16.30 8.42 -22.78
CA VAL A 106 16.60 8.24 -21.35
C VAL A 106 15.98 9.37 -20.56
N ARG A 107 15.24 9.04 -19.50
CA ARG A 107 14.75 10.00 -18.51
C ARG A 107 14.83 9.39 -17.11
N TYR A 108 15.34 10.16 -16.16
CA TYR A 108 15.36 9.82 -14.74
C TYR A 108 15.49 11.08 -13.88
N THR A 109 15.19 10.94 -12.59
CA THR A 109 15.38 11.97 -11.58
C THR A 109 16.43 11.50 -10.57
N LEU A 110 17.57 12.20 -10.51
CA LEU A 110 18.64 11.90 -9.55
C LEU A 110 18.29 12.49 -8.17
N THR A 111 18.20 11.64 -7.15
CA THR A 111 17.87 12.04 -5.78
C THR A 111 19.05 11.76 -4.85
N PRO A 112 19.59 12.74 -4.11
CA PRO A 112 20.70 12.51 -3.17
C PRO A 112 20.31 11.59 -2.01
N ARG A 113 21.19 10.64 -1.66
CA ARG A 113 21.07 9.79 -0.46
C ARG A 113 21.92 10.37 0.66
N THR A 114 21.29 10.82 1.74
CA THR A 114 22.01 11.28 2.93
C THR A 114 22.54 10.09 3.73
N THR A 115 23.87 9.96 3.85
CA THR A 115 24.55 8.99 4.70
C THR A 115 24.27 9.27 6.18
N ARG A 116 23.58 8.35 6.86
CA ARG A 116 23.21 8.48 8.28
C ARG A 116 24.33 7.94 9.18
N THR A 117 25.20 8.80 9.69
CA THR A 117 26.11 8.50 10.82
C THR A 117 25.66 9.19 12.11
N ALA A 118 25.53 8.39 13.18
CA ALA A 118 25.43 8.68 14.61
C ALA A 118 24.73 9.96 15.11
N ARG A 119 23.63 9.77 15.87
CA ARG A 119 22.85 10.77 16.62
C ARG A 119 23.69 11.79 17.42
N LYS A 120 23.36 13.08 17.28
CA LYS A 120 23.25 14.05 18.39
C LYS A 120 22.20 15.11 18.05
N ALA A 121 21.56 15.62 19.11
CA ALA A 121 20.31 16.39 19.18
C ALA A 121 20.03 17.41 18.04
N THR A 122 18.72 17.49 17.72
CA THR A 122 18.00 18.23 16.69
C THR A 122 18.34 19.73 16.58
N PRO A 123 18.09 20.34 15.40
CA PRO A 123 16.87 21.11 15.26
C PRO A 123 16.01 20.68 14.06
N THR A 124 14.72 20.70 14.31
CA THR A 124 13.53 20.31 13.54
C THR A 124 13.63 20.59 12.03
N MET A 125 13.61 19.52 11.22
CA MET A 125 13.04 19.57 9.87
C MET A 125 11.54 19.28 9.99
N ALA A 126 10.73 20.06 9.27
CA ALA A 126 9.31 19.81 9.09
C ALA A 126 9.06 18.38 8.55
N PRO A 127 7.95 17.74 8.92
CA PRO A 127 7.82 16.29 8.96
C PRO A 127 7.80 15.69 7.54
N HIS A 128 8.43 14.53 7.36
CA HIS A 128 7.91 13.54 6.42
C HIS A 128 6.40 13.46 6.69
N ASN A 129 5.52 13.64 5.70
CA ASN A 129 4.07 13.55 5.87
C ASN A 129 3.71 12.27 6.65
N SER A 130 3.64 12.38 7.98
CA SER A 130 3.32 11.29 8.87
C SER A 130 1.85 11.03 8.66
N ILE A 131 1.51 9.78 8.35
CA ILE A 131 0.11 9.36 8.25
C ILE A 131 -0.62 9.87 9.51
N PRO A 132 -1.64 10.74 9.38
CA PRO A 132 -2.37 11.25 10.52
C PRO A 132 -2.94 10.10 11.34
N THR A 133 -3.04 10.30 12.65
CA THR A 133 -3.68 9.35 13.55
C THR A 133 -5.12 9.75 13.83
N VAL A 134 -5.97 8.75 14.10
CA VAL A 134 -7.30 8.92 14.67
C VAL A 134 -7.25 8.44 16.12
N THR A 135 -7.70 9.28 17.06
CA THR A 135 -7.86 8.88 18.46
C THR A 135 -9.17 8.13 18.64
N LEU A 136 -9.06 6.90 19.12
CA LEU A 136 -10.19 6.01 19.40
C LEU A 136 -10.81 6.31 20.78
N ASN A 137 -11.99 5.77 21.06
CA ASN A 137 -12.72 6.02 22.32
C ASN A 137 -12.00 5.53 23.59
N ASN A 138 -11.00 4.66 23.45
CA ASN A 138 -10.14 4.20 24.53
C ASN A 138 -8.81 4.98 24.63
N GLY A 139 -8.65 6.06 23.86
CA GLY A 139 -7.44 6.88 23.80
C GLY A 139 -6.30 6.30 22.96
N THR A 140 -6.47 5.12 22.34
CA THR A 140 -5.49 4.58 21.40
C THR A 140 -5.47 5.39 20.11
N GLU A 141 -4.27 5.65 19.59
CA GLU A 141 -4.08 6.26 18.28
C GLU A 141 -3.87 5.19 17.21
N ILE A 142 -4.65 5.25 16.15
CA ILE A 142 -4.51 4.38 14.97
C ILE A 142 -4.13 5.22 13.75
N PRO A 143 -3.15 4.81 12.92
CA PRO A 143 -2.90 5.46 11.63
C PRO A 143 -4.17 5.47 10.77
N GLN A 144 -4.57 6.63 10.27
CA GLN A 144 -5.78 6.78 9.47
C GLN A 144 -5.72 6.00 8.14
N LEU A 145 -4.52 5.76 7.63
CA LEU A 145 -4.27 4.94 6.45
C LEU A 145 -3.42 3.71 6.84
N GLY A 146 -4.01 2.53 6.67
CA GLY A 146 -3.35 1.24 6.87
C GLY A 146 -3.24 0.43 5.59
N PHE A 147 -2.71 -0.79 5.71
CA PHE A 147 -2.49 -1.69 4.59
C PHE A 147 -3.16 -3.04 4.85
N GLY A 148 -4.16 -3.38 4.04
CA GLY A 148 -4.88 -4.65 4.14
C GLY A 148 -4.22 -5.74 3.30
N VAL A 149 -4.28 -6.99 3.77
CA VAL A 149 -3.73 -8.17 3.05
C VAL A 149 -4.79 -9.20 2.64
N PHE A 150 -6.06 -8.83 2.57
CA PHE A 150 -7.12 -9.73 2.10
C PHE A 150 -6.85 -10.23 0.67
N GLN A 151 -7.00 -11.54 0.43
CA GLN A 151 -6.69 -12.21 -0.85
C GLN A 151 -5.25 -11.99 -1.36
N VAL A 152 -4.29 -11.81 -0.46
CA VAL A 152 -2.87 -11.94 -0.77
C VAL A 152 -2.44 -13.34 -0.33
N PRO A 153 -1.93 -14.21 -1.23
CA PRO A 153 -1.39 -15.50 -0.82
C PRO A 153 -0.28 -15.34 0.24
N ASP A 154 -0.16 -16.27 1.19
CA ASP A 154 0.88 -16.19 2.23
C ASP A 154 2.29 -16.09 1.64
N THR A 155 2.53 -16.75 0.51
CA THR A 155 3.80 -16.72 -0.25
C THR A 155 4.18 -15.33 -0.77
N GLU A 156 3.21 -14.44 -0.97
CA GLU A 156 3.42 -13.06 -1.44
C GLU A 156 3.29 -12.04 -0.31
N THR A 157 2.66 -12.42 0.80
CA THR A 157 2.29 -11.51 1.88
C THR A 157 3.50 -10.86 2.54
N THR A 158 4.60 -11.62 2.73
CA THR A 158 5.82 -11.06 3.31
C THR A 158 6.36 -9.91 2.46
N ALA A 159 6.50 -10.11 1.15
CA ALA A 159 7.01 -9.08 0.24
C ALA A 159 6.08 -7.87 0.16
N ALA A 160 4.76 -8.09 0.11
CA ALA A 160 3.77 -7.01 0.05
C ALA A 160 3.79 -6.15 1.33
N VAL A 161 3.84 -6.78 2.50
CA VAL A 161 3.92 -6.07 3.79
C VAL A 161 5.26 -5.36 3.94
N THR A 162 6.38 -5.98 3.58
CA THR A 162 7.70 -5.32 3.57
C THR A 162 7.66 -4.06 2.72
N ALA A 163 7.15 -4.13 1.49
CA ALA A 163 7.04 -2.96 0.61
C ALA A 163 6.14 -1.86 1.19
N ALA A 164 5.07 -2.22 1.92
CA ALA A 164 4.22 -1.25 2.62
C ALA A 164 4.96 -0.57 3.78
N LEU A 165 5.67 -1.34 4.62
CA LEU A 165 6.44 -0.79 5.73
C LEU A 165 7.57 0.14 5.25
N GLU A 166 8.27 -0.25 4.18
CA GLU A 166 9.30 0.56 3.51
C GLU A 166 8.71 1.84 2.90
N ALA A 167 7.50 1.77 2.34
CA ALA A 167 6.81 2.95 1.81
C ALA A 167 6.39 3.95 2.90
N GLY A 168 6.25 3.50 4.15
CA GLY A 168 5.89 4.35 5.29
C GLY A 168 4.60 3.96 6.00
N TYR A 169 3.93 2.87 5.60
CA TYR A 169 2.78 2.35 6.35
C TYR A 169 3.22 1.89 7.73
N ARG A 170 2.35 2.11 8.71
CA ARG A 170 2.53 1.65 10.09
C ARG A 170 1.34 0.86 10.63
N SER A 171 0.21 0.85 9.92
CA SER A 171 -0.95 0.02 10.24
C SER A 171 -1.08 -1.13 9.23
N ILE A 172 -1.13 -2.38 9.72
CA ILE A 172 -1.27 -3.61 8.92
C ILE A 172 -2.51 -4.36 9.36
N ASP A 173 -3.42 -4.64 8.42
CA ASP A 173 -4.66 -5.36 8.63
C ASP A 173 -4.63 -6.75 7.98
N THR A 174 -4.77 -7.79 8.81
CA THR A 174 -4.93 -9.19 8.41
C THR A 174 -6.13 -9.82 9.12
N ALA A 175 -6.33 -11.13 8.96
CA ALA A 175 -7.33 -11.91 9.68
C ALA A 175 -6.96 -13.39 9.67
N ALA A 176 -7.41 -14.14 10.69
CA ALA A 176 -7.16 -15.59 10.75
C ALA A 176 -7.63 -16.33 9.49
N ILE A 177 -8.78 -15.95 8.94
CA ILE A 177 -9.35 -16.58 7.74
C ILE A 177 -8.57 -16.27 6.45
N TYR A 178 -7.76 -15.21 6.42
CA TYR A 178 -6.97 -14.89 5.23
C TYR A 178 -5.85 -15.90 5.00
N GLY A 179 -5.46 -16.65 6.05
CA GLY A 179 -4.45 -17.70 5.96
C GLY A 179 -3.04 -17.17 5.75
N ASN A 180 -2.79 -15.87 5.99
CA ASN A 180 -1.52 -15.21 5.70
C ASN A 180 -0.89 -14.45 6.88
N GLU A 181 -1.37 -14.71 8.11
CA GLU A 181 -0.82 -14.13 9.34
C GLU A 181 0.68 -14.46 9.52
N ALA A 182 1.13 -15.64 9.08
CA ALA A 182 2.53 -16.02 9.16
C ALA A 182 3.42 -15.18 8.23
N GLY A 183 2.95 -14.88 7.02
CA GLY A 183 3.61 -13.98 6.08
C GLY A 183 3.70 -12.55 6.61
N VAL A 184 2.66 -12.07 7.29
CA VAL A 184 2.67 -10.77 8.01
C VAL A 184 3.73 -10.80 9.11
N GLY A 185 3.69 -11.80 9.99
CA GLY A 185 4.65 -11.93 11.11
C GLY A 185 6.11 -11.92 10.66
N LYS A 186 6.43 -12.65 9.58
CA LYS A 186 7.77 -12.63 8.97
C LYS A 186 8.20 -11.23 8.52
N ALA A 187 7.31 -10.49 7.86
CA ALA A 187 7.62 -9.14 7.40
C ALA A 187 7.83 -8.17 8.57
N LEU A 188 6.99 -8.26 9.60
CA LEU A 188 7.15 -7.44 10.80
C LEU A 188 8.49 -7.70 11.48
N ALA A 189 8.85 -8.97 11.70
CA ALA A 189 10.11 -9.36 12.32
C ALA A 189 11.35 -8.94 11.50
N ALA A 190 11.25 -8.95 10.17
CA ALA A 190 12.33 -8.56 9.26
C ALA A 190 12.42 -7.05 9.03
N SER A 191 11.42 -6.26 9.43
CA SER A 191 11.32 -4.83 9.10
C SER A 191 12.38 -3.95 9.76
N GLY A 192 12.93 -4.37 10.90
CA GLY A 192 13.81 -3.56 11.73
C GLY A 192 13.13 -2.37 12.42
N LEU A 193 11.80 -2.27 12.35
CA LEU A 193 11.00 -1.26 13.06
C LEU A 193 10.72 -1.71 14.49
N ASP A 194 10.68 -0.77 15.44
CA ASP A 194 10.28 -1.07 16.80
C ASP A 194 8.79 -1.47 16.83
N ARG A 195 8.44 -2.49 17.62
CA ARG A 195 7.05 -2.98 17.72
C ARG A 195 6.05 -1.87 18.08
N GLY A 196 6.48 -0.89 18.88
CA GLY A 196 5.66 0.26 19.28
C GLY A 196 5.39 1.29 18.18
N GLU A 197 6.10 1.21 17.04
CA GLU A 197 5.81 2.02 15.85
C GLU A 197 4.74 1.40 14.95
N LEU A 198 4.36 0.13 15.21
CA LEU A 198 3.46 -0.63 14.38
C LEU A 198 2.09 -0.76 15.03
N PHE A 199 1.05 -0.71 14.20
CA PHE A 199 -0.32 -1.01 14.55
C PHE A 199 -0.77 -2.26 13.79
N VAL A 200 -0.95 -3.38 14.49
CA VAL A 200 -1.31 -4.66 13.87
C VAL A 200 -2.73 -5.05 14.25
N THR A 201 -3.55 -5.27 13.22
CA THR A 201 -4.93 -5.73 13.33
C THR A 201 -5.04 -7.17 12.83
N THR A 202 -5.67 -8.05 13.62
CA THR A 202 -6.17 -9.35 13.14
C THR A 202 -7.61 -9.58 13.60
N LYS A 203 -8.27 -10.63 13.11
CA LYS A 203 -9.70 -10.84 13.28
C LYS A 203 -10.04 -12.29 13.59
N LEU A 204 -10.96 -12.48 14.53
CA LEU A 204 -11.56 -13.75 14.86
C LEU A 204 -12.51 -14.21 13.74
N TRP A 205 -12.26 -15.39 13.19
CA TRP A 205 -13.16 -15.96 12.18
C TRP A 205 -14.45 -16.50 12.79
N ASN A 206 -15.52 -16.51 11.99
CA ASN A 206 -16.86 -16.92 12.37
C ASN A 206 -16.88 -18.27 13.09
N ALA A 207 -16.18 -19.27 12.55
CA ALA A 207 -16.16 -20.63 13.10
C ALA A 207 -15.72 -20.69 14.57
N ASP A 208 -14.87 -19.75 14.98
CA ASP A 208 -14.22 -19.72 16.30
C ASP A 208 -14.91 -18.80 17.31
N GLN A 209 -16.08 -18.25 16.99
CA GLN A 209 -16.88 -17.48 17.96
C GLN A 209 -17.28 -18.29 19.20
N GLY A 210 -17.51 -17.59 20.30
CA GLY A 210 -17.74 -18.14 21.63
C GLY A 210 -16.57 -17.84 22.57
N TYR A 211 -16.80 -17.85 23.88
CA TYR A 211 -15.82 -17.32 24.86
C TYR A 211 -14.47 -18.05 24.81
N ASP A 212 -14.44 -19.36 25.14
CA ASP A 212 -13.17 -20.11 25.19
C ASP A 212 -12.56 -20.36 23.80
N SER A 213 -13.38 -20.50 22.77
CA SER A 213 -12.92 -20.65 21.38
C SER A 213 -12.21 -19.40 20.89
N THR A 214 -12.72 -18.22 21.23
CA THR A 214 -12.07 -16.94 20.92
C THR A 214 -10.69 -16.84 21.56
N LEU A 215 -10.54 -17.23 22.84
CA LEU A 215 -9.25 -17.20 23.52
C LEU A 215 -8.22 -18.11 22.83
N ARG A 216 -8.62 -19.34 22.47
CA ARG A 216 -7.74 -20.28 21.74
C ARG A 216 -7.40 -19.80 20.34
N ALA A 217 -8.37 -19.25 19.61
CA ALA A 217 -8.15 -18.73 18.27
C ALA A 217 -7.22 -17.52 18.27
N PHE A 218 -7.35 -16.65 19.27
CA PHE A 218 -6.44 -15.53 19.50
C PHE A 218 -5.00 -16.00 19.75
N ASP A 219 -4.80 -17.01 20.60
CA ASP A 219 -3.48 -17.62 20.83
C ASP A 219 -2.87 -18.15 19.52
N ALA A 220 -3.68 -18.79 18.68
CA ALA A 220 -3.24 -19.30 17.39
C ALA A 220 -2.83 -18.18 16.42
N SER A 221 -3.56 -17.07 16.38
CA SER A 221 -3.21 -15.88 15.59
C SER A 221 -1.88 -15.27 16.06
N LEU A 222 -1.69 -15.08 17.37
CA LEU A 222 -0.44 -14.55 17.92
C LEU A 222 0.76 -15.45 17.62
N ALA A 223 0.59 -16.77 17.72
CA ALA A 223 1.64 -17.72 17.39
C ALA A 223 2.07 -17.63 15.91
N LYS A 224 1.13 -17.43 14.99
CA LYS A 224 1.44 -17.24 13.55
C LYS A 224 2.11 -15.90 13.29
N LEU A 225 1.60 -14.83 13.91
CA LEU A 225 2.15 -13.48 13.78
C LEU A 225 3.53 -13.35 14.45
N GLY A 226 3.86 -14.22 15.41
CA GLY A 226 5.07 -14.11 16.21
C GLY A 226 5.05 -12.89 17.13
N LEU A 227 3.88 -12.56 17.69
CA LEU A 227 3.66 -11.39 18.54
C LEU A 227 3.11 -11.79 19.91
N ASP A 228 3.45 -11.02 20.95
CA ASP A 228 2.89 -11.21 22.30
C ASP A 228 1.51 -10.54 22.47
N HIS A 229 1.25 -9.51 21.65
CA HIS A 229 0.01 -8.74 21.63
C HIS A 229 -0.25 -8.15 20.23
N VAL A 230 -1.52 -7.83 19.96
CA VAL A 230 -1.94 -7.03 18.79
C VAL A 230 -2.52 -5.70 19.24
N ASP A 231 -2.44 -4.71 18.36
CA ASP A 231 -3.00 -3.39 18.63
C ASP A 231 -4.51 -3.40 18.55
N MET A 232 -5.06 -4.17 17.59
CA MET A 232 -6.50 -4.32 17.45
C MET A 232 -6.91 -5.77 17.16
N TYR A 233 -7.96 -6.23 17.83
CA TYR A 233 -8.60 -7.51 17.54
C TYR A 233 -10.09 -7.33 17.28
N LEU A 234 -10.56 -7.88 16.17
CA LEU A 234 -11.93 -7.71 15.69
C LEU A 234 -12.73 -9.01 15.69
N ILE A 235 -14.02 -8.94 16.03
CA ILE A 235 -14.99 -9.94 15.55
C ILE A 235 -15.18 -9.70 14.06
N HIS A 236 -14.85 -10.67 13.19
CA HIS A 236 -14.83 -10.44 11.74
C HIS A 236 -16.23 -10.26 11.13
N TRP A 237 -17.22 -11.00 11.62
CA TRP A 237 -18.63 -10.85 11.24
C TRP A 237 -19.54 -11.12 12.44
N PRO A 238 -20.72 -10.50 12.53
CA PRO A 238 -21.64 -10.74 13.63
C PRO A 238 -22.22 -12.17 13.62
N THR A 239 -22.48 -12.75 12.44
CA THR A 239 -23.19 -14.04 12.29
C THR A 239 -24.41 -14.16 13.22
N PRO A 240 -25.40 -13.25 13.10
CA PRO A 240 -26.44 -13.09 14.12
C PRO A 240 -27.25 -14.36 14.37
N ALA A 241 -27.42 -15.22 13.37
CA ALA A 241 -28.12 -16.50 13.49
C ALA A 241 -27.46 -17.49 14.46
N ARG A 242 -26.14 -17.36 14.69
CA ARG A 242 -25.41 -18.20 15.67
C ARG A 242 -25.54 -17.69 17.09
N ASP A 243 -25.84 -16.41 17.25
CA ASP A 243 -26.00 -15.73 18.53
C ASP A 243 -24.80 -15.84 19.50
N LEU A 244 -23.57 -15.84 18.97
CA LEU A 244 -22.34 -16.01 19.77
C LEU A 244 -21.52 -14.74 19.96
N TYR A 245 -21.82 -13.65 19.26
CA TYR A 245 -20.94 -12.47 19.25
C TYR A 245 -20.89 -11.74 20.60
N ARG A 246 -21.91 -11.83 21.47
CA ARG A 246 -21.86 -11.27 22.82
C ARG A 246 -20.89 -12.04 23.74
N ASP A 247 -20.90 -13.38 23.68
CA ASP A 247 -19.95 -14.19 24.45
C ASP A 247 -18.52 -14.09 23.88
N THR A 248 -18.42 -13.96 22.56
CA THR A 248 -17.17 -13.60 21.88
C THR A 248 -16.62 -12.27 22.39
N TRP A 249 -17.48 -11.24 22.52
CA TRP A 249 -17.07 -9.93 23.00
C TRP A 249 -16.52 -9.97 24.42
N LYS A 250 -17.15 -10.73 25.33
CA LYS A 250 -16.63 -10.94 26.70
C LYS A 250 -15.21 -11.53 26.69
N ALA A 251 -14.88 -12.41 25.75
CA ALA A 251 -13.52 -12.94 25.62
C ALA A 251 -12.55 -11.87 25.13
N ILE A 252 -12.96 -11.02 24.19
CA ILE A 252 -12.14 -9.88 23.73
C ILE A 252 -11.93 -8.86 24.86
N GLU A 253 -12.96 -8.56 25.66
CA GLU A 253 -12.83 -7.70 26.85
C GLU A 253 -11.81 -8.27 27.85
N LYS A 254 -11.83 -9.59 28.06
CA LYS A 254 -10.80 -10.27 28.85
C LYS A 254 -9.41 -10.10 28.24
N LEU A 255 -9.25 -10.27 26.92
CA LEU A 255 -7.95 -10.10 26.26
C LEU A 255 -7.41 -8.67 26.37
N VAL A 256 -8.30 -7.67 26.39
CA VAL A 256 -7.93 -6.27 26.69
C VAL A 256 -7.49 -6.11 28.14
N ALA A 257 -8.27 -6.66 29.09
CA ALA A 257 -7.94 -6.61 30.52
C ALA A 257 -6.61 -7.30 30.84
N ASP A 258 -6.27 -8.37 30.11
CA ASP A 258 -5.01 -9.11 30.23
C ASP A 258 -3.83 -8.39 29.50
N GLY A 259 -4.07 -7.26 28.83
CA GLY A 259 -3.05 -6.48 28.10
C GLY A 259 -2.58 -7.12 26.80
N ARG A 260 -3.29 -8.13 26.29
CA ARG A 260 -2.93 -8.87 25.07
C ARG A 260 -3.51 -8.24 23.79
N VAL A 261 -4.54 -7.42 23.96
CA VAL A 261 -5.15 -6.60 22.91
C VAL A 261 -5.19 -5.17 23.41
N ARG A 262 -4.60 -4.22 22.67
CA ARG A 262 -4.65 -2.80 23.07
C ARG A 262 -6.04 -2.20 22.85
N THR A 263 -6.69 -2.57 21.76
CA THR A 263 -8.00 -2.03 21.35
C THR A 263 -8.91 -3.14 20.83
N ALA A 264 -10.14 -3.18 21.33
CA ALA A 264 -11.17 -4.10 20.85
C ALA A 264 -12.06 -3.41 19.82
N GLY A 265 -12.41 -4.12 18.74
CA GLY A 265 -13.35 -3.62 17.75
C GLY A 265 -14.19 -4.74 17.13
N VAL A 266 -15.04 -4.37 16.19
CA VAL A 266 -15.86 -5.30 15.42
C VAL A 266 -15.73 -5.03 13.93
N SER A 267 -16.23 -5.94 13.11
CA SER A 267 -16.29 -5.75 11.66
C SER A 267 -17.63 -6.23 11.13
N ASN A 268 -18.21 -5.45 10.22
CA ASN A 268 -19.49 -5.71 9.58
C ASN A 268 -20.69 -5.70 10.54
N PHE A 269 -20.62 -4.98 11.67
CA PHE A 269 -21.77 -4.87 12.57
C PHE A 269 -22.74 -3.79 12.06
N GLN A 270 -24.03 -4.09 12.12
CA GLN A 270 -25.13 -3.17 11.76
C GLN A 270 -25.64 -2.46 13.01
N PRO A 271 -26.49 -1.42 12.90
CA PRO A 271 -26.94 -0.64 14.05
C PRO A 271 -27.53 -1.49 15.18
N ASP A 272 -28.37 -2.47 14.85
CA ASP A 272 -28.99 -3.35 15.86
C ASP A 272 -27.97 -4.30 16.49
N HIS A 273 -26.97 -4.76 15.74
CA HIS A 273 -25.87 -5.56 16.28
C HIS A 273 -25.02 -4.74 17.26
N LEU A 274 -24.72 -3.48 16.94
CA LEU A 274 -23.93 -2.59 17.80
C LEU A 274 -24.66 -2.24 19.09
N ARG A 275 -25.93 -1.84 19.00
CA ARG A 275 -26.77 -1.55 20.18
C ARG A 275 -26.94 -2.80 21.04
N ARG A 276 -27.19 -3.95 20.42
CA ARG A 276 -27.24 -5.22 21.14
C ARG A 276 -25.90 -5.54 21.76
N LEU A 277 -24.77 -5.38 21.09
CA LEU A 277 -23.48 -5.72 21.69
C LEU A 277 -23.13 -4.84 22.88
N THR A 278 -23.35 -3.53 22.77
CA THR A 278 -22.99 -2.53 23.79
C THR A 278 -23.88 -2.56 25.02
N ASP A 279 -25.11 -3.03 24.89
CA ASP A 279 -26.03 -3.22 26.02
C ASP A 279 -25.49 -4.24 27.05
N GLY A 280 -24.94 -3.70 28.16
CA GLY A 280 -24.35 -4.48 29.25
C GLY A 280 -22.90 -4.92 29.03
N ALA A 281 -22.22 -4.45 27.97
CA ALA A 281 -20.79 -4.66 27.78
C ALA A 281 -19.95 -3.73 28.66
N ASN A 282 -18.74 -4.16 29.02
CA ASN A 282 -17.77 -3.34 29.74
C ASN A 282 -17.05 -2.38 28.78
N LEU A 283 -16.89 -2.77 27.52
CA LEU A 283 -16.26 -1.98 26.47
C LEU A 283 -17.23 -1.69 25.33
N VAL A 284 -17.25 -0.44 24.87
CA VAL A 284 -17.80 -0.08 23.56
C VAL A 284 -16.73 -0.38 22.50
N PRO A 285 -17.07 -1.03 21.37
CA PRO A 285 -16.10 -1.25 20.30
C PRO A 285 -15.45 0.05 19.87
N ALA A 286 -14.12 0.08 19.79
CA ALA A 286 -13.40 1.29 19.38
C ALA A 286 -13.51 1.56 17.87
N VAL A 287 -13.65 0.49 17.08
CA VAL A 287 -13.74 0.51 15.63
C VAL A 287 -14.86 -0.44 15.19
N ASN A 288 -15.60 -0.05 14.15
CA ASN A 288 -16.35 -0.97 13.32
C ASN A 288 -15.82 -0.92 11.88
N GLN A 289 -15.16 -2.00 11.45
CA GLN A 289 -14.57 -2.12 10.12
C GLN A 289 -15.62 -2.65 9.12
N ILE A 290 -16.02 -1.84 8.14
CA ILE A 290 -17.16 -2.12 7.24
C ILE A 290 -16.81 -1.91 5.77
N GLU A 291 -17.61 -2.51 4.88
CA GLU A 291 -17.53 -2.19 3.46
C GLU A 291 -17.94 -0.74 3.26
N LEU A 292 -17.03 0.08 2.75
CA LEU A 292 -17.32 1.47 2.48
C LEU A 292 -16.50 1.94 1.29
N HIS A 293 -17.18 2.54 0.33
CA HIS A 293 -16.58 3.16 -0.86
C HIS A 293 -17.61 4.10 -1.51
N PRO A 294 -17.28 4.89 -2.55
CA PRO A 294 -18.22 5.83 -3.16
C PRO A 294 -19.57 5.25 -3.58
N GLY A 295 -19.62 3.99 -4.03
CA GLY A 295 -20.87 3.30 -4.37
C GLY A 295 -21.70 2.77 -3.18
N LEU A 296 -21.15 2.78 -1.96
CA LEU A 296 -21.78 2.28 -0.72
C LEU A 296 -21.18 3.07 0.47
N GLN A 297 -21.73 4.25 0.76
CA GLN A 297 -21.07 5.23 1.65
C GLN A 297 -21.46 5.10 3.12
N GLN A 298 -22.43 4.22 3.42
CA GLN A 298 -22.79 3.81 4.78
C GLN A 298 -23.17 5.01 5.67
N THR A 299 -23.84 6.02 5.12
CA THR A 299 -24.13 7.29 5.81
C THR A 299 -24.88 7.08 7.13
N GLU A 300 -25.91 6.23 7.14
CA GLU A 300 -26.67 5.92 8.36
C GLU A 300 -25.82 5.19 9.40
N LEU A 301 -25.05 4.18 8.97
CA LEU A 301 -24.21 3.40 9.88
C LEU A 301 -23.06 4.25 10.45
N ARG A 302 -22.46 5.14 9.66
CA ARG A 302 -21.46 6.11 10.14
C ARG A 302 -22.04 7.10 11.16
N ALA A 303 -23.30 7.50 11.01
CA ALA A 303 -23.97 8.32 12.02
C ALA A 303 -24.15 7.57 13.35
N VAL A 304 -24.52 6.28 13.29
CA VAL A 304 -24.59 5.41 14.48
C VAL A 304 -23.20 5.20 15.11
N HIS A 305 -22.15 5.05 14.29
CA HIS A 305 -20.78 5.00 14.80
C HIS A 305 -20.42 6.26 15.57
N ALA A 306 -20.71 7.44 15.02
CA ALA A 306 -20.46 8.72 15.67
C ALA A 306 -21.25 8.86 16.99
N GLU A 307 -22.53 8.47 17.01
CA GLU A 307 -23.39 8.46 18.20
C GLU A 307 -22.78 7.62 19.34
N LEU A 308 -22.23 6.45 19.01
CA LEU A 308 -21.65 5.50 19.96
C LEU A 308 -20.16 5.75 20.25
N GLY A 309 -19.54 6.76 19.62
CA GLY A 309 -18.10 7.00 19.75
C GLY A 309 -17.24 5.88 19.14
N ILE A 310 -17.71 5.25 18.08
CA ILE A 310 -17.01 4.18 17.34
C ILE A 310 -16.36 4.81 16.11
N ALA A 311 -15.09 4.51 15.84
CA ALA A 311 -14.44 4.93 14.60
C ALA A 311 -14.86 4.03 13.44
N THR A 312 -15.03 4.62 12.26
CA THR A 312 -15.32 3.86 11.03
C THR A 312 -14.02 3.50 10.34
N GLU A 313 -13.81 2.22 10.07
CA GLU A 313 -12.71 1.74 9.23
C GLU A 313 -13.25 1.11 7.94
N ALA A 314 -12.78 1.56 6.78
CA ALA A 314 -13.27 1.15 5.47
C ALA A 314 -12.43 -0.01 4.91
N TRP A 315 -13.05 -1.19 4.75
CA TRP A 315 -12.51 -2.28 3.94
C TRP A 315 -13.08 -2.23 2.51
N SER A 316 -12.35 -2.83 1.55
CA SER A 316 -12.58 -2.66 0.10
C SER A 316 -12.81 -1.19 -0.32
N PRO A 317 -11.94 -0.25 0.09
CA PRO A 317 -12.20 1.18 -0.09
C PRO A 317 -12.33 1.63 -1.54
N LEU A 318 -11.82 0.82 -2.47
CA LEU A 318 -11.87 1.05 -3.92
C LEU A 318 -12.94 0.21 -4.64
N ALA A 319 -13.86 -0.45 -3.90
CA ALA A 319 -14.89 -1.35 -4.45
C ALA A 319 -14.31 -2.43 -5.38
N GLN A 320 -13.13 -2.97 -5.05
CA GLN A 320 -12.37 -3.90 -5.91
C GLN A 320 -12.11 -3.34 -7.34
N GLY A 321 -12.08 -2.02 -7.49
CA GLY A 321 -11.89 -1.30 -8.75
C GLY A 321 -13.17 -0.78 -9.39
N ALA A 322 -14.36 -1.18 -8.92
CA ALA A 322 -15.63 -0.92 -9.60
C ALA A 322 -16.04 0.56 -9.68
N VAL A 323 -15.51 1.40 -8.79
CA VAL A 323 -15.81 2.85 -8.75
C VAL A 323 -14.77 3.71 -9.45
N LEU A 324 -13.60 3.16 -9.82
CA LEU A 324 -12.48 3.95 -10.32
C LEU A 324 -12.74 4.59 -11.69
N GLY A 325 -13.74 4.09 -12.42
CA GLY A 325 -14.18 4.62 -13.71
C GLY A 325 -15.35 5.61 -13.64
N ASP A 326 -15.92 5.87 -12.46
CA ASP A 326 -17.03 6.82 -12.33
C ASP A 326 -16.57 8.23 -12.79
N GLU A 327 -17.40 8.92 -13.57
CA GLU A 327 -17.05 10.20 -14.22
C GLU A 327 -16.61 11.27 -13.20
N ALA A 328 -17.31 11.35 -12.06
CA ALA A 328 -16.95 12.26 -10.98
C ALA A 328 -15.53 11.98 -10.47
N ILE A 329 -15.16 10.71 -10.26
CA ILE A 329 -13.84 10.33 -9.74
C ILE A 329 -12.75 10.63 -10.76
N THR A 330 -12.94 10.26 -12.02
CA THR A 330 -11.94 10.46 -13.09
C THR A 330 -11.75 11.95 -13.43
N THR A 331 -12.81 12.76 -13.35
CA THR A 331 -12.73 14.22 -13.52
C THR A 331 -11.92 14.87 -12.40
N ILE A 332 -12.18 14.48 -11.15
CA ILE A 332 -11.42 14.97 -9.99
C ILE A 332 -9.95 14.54 -10.10
N ALA A 333 -9.70 13.28 -10.45
CA ALA A 333 -8.36 12.74 -10.63
C ALA A 333 -7.55 13.56 -11.64
N THR A 334 -8.16 13.89 -12.77
CA THR A 334 -7.56 14.75 -13.81
C THR A 334 -7.28 16.16 -13.27
N THR A 335 -8.22 16.74 -12.53
CA THR A 335 -8.12 18.10 -11.97
C THR A 335 -6.95 18.22 -10.99
N HIS A 336 -6.74 17.21 -10.14
CA HIS A 336 -5.66 17.19 -9.14
C HIS A 336 -4.34 16.58 -9.65
N GLY A 337 -4.31 16.03 -10.86
CA GLY A 337 -3.13 15.31 -11.37
C GLY A 337 -2.83 14.03 -10.57
N LYS A 338 -3.87 13.37 -10.05
CA LYS A 338 -3.80 12.18 -9.21
C LYS A 338 -4.49 11.00 -9.89
N SER A 339 -4.29 9.79 -9.37
CA SER A 339 -5.00 8.60 -9.84
C SER A 339 -6.44 8.54 -9.27
N PRO A 340 -7.38 7.87 -9.96
CA PRO A 340 -8.71 7.59 -9.40
C PRO A 340 -8.66 6.95 -8.01
N ALA A 341 -7.69 6.07 -7.75
CA ALA A 341 -7.53 5.42 -6.46
C ALA A 341 -7.14 6.44 -5.37
N GLN A 342 -6.21 7.35 -5.67
CA GLN A 342 -5.82 8.43 -4.75
C GLN A 342 -7.00 9.34 -4.40
N VAL A 343 -7.85 9.68 -5.38
CA VAL A 343 -9.09 10.46 -5.13
C VAL A 343 -10.02 9.76 -4.15
N VAL A 344 -10.29 8.47 -4.37
CA VAL A 344 -11.17 7.70 -3.48
C VAL A 344 -10.59 7.56 -2.08
N LEU A 345 -9.27 7.33 -1.96
CA LEU A 345 -8.60 7.27 -0.67
C LEU A 345 -8.64 8.63 0.03
N ARG A 346 -8.39 9.73 -0.68
CA ARG A 346 -8.48 11.07 -0.12
C ARG A 346 -9.89 11.40 0.37
N TRP A 347 -10.92 10.98 -0.37
CA TRP A 347 -12.31 11.10 0.04
C TRP A 347 -12.58 10.39 1.37
N HIS A 348 -12.10 9.14 1.55
CA HIS A 348 -12.20 8.43 2.84
C HIS A 348 -11.56 9.22 3.98
N LEU A 349 -10.34 9.72 3.75
CA LEU A 349 -9.60 10.47 4.78
C LEU A 349 -10.33 11.77 5.17
N GLN A 350 -10.92 12.47 4.21
CA GLN A 350 -11.70 13.69 4.47
C GLN A 350 -13.07 13.43 5.12
N LEU A 351 -13.63 12.23 4.96
CA LEU A 351 -14.77 11.78 5.77
C LEU A 351 -14.38 11.46 7.22
N GLY A 352 -13.09 11.43 7.56
CA GLY A 352 -12.59 11.02 8.86
C GLY A 352 -12.53 9.51 9.05
N ASN A 353 -12.71 8.73 7.98
CA ASN A 353 -12.60 7.27 8.06
C ASN A 353 -11.14 6.85 8.21
N ILE A 354 -10.92 5.72 8.90
CA ILE A 354 -9.71 4.92 8.76
C ILE A 354 -9.87 4.07 7.49
N VAL A 355 -8.80 3.83 6.73
CA VAL A 355 -8.91 3.14 5.44
C VAL A 355 -7.75 2.18 5.20
N ILE A 356 -8.05 0.98 4.68
CA ILE A 356 -7.08 -0.12 4.52
C ILE A 356 -7.08 -0.66 3.08
N PRO A 357 -6.54 0.08 2.08
CA PRO A 357 -6.37 -0.44 0.74
C PRO A 357 -5.41 -1.65 0.72
N LYS A 358 -5.60 -2.52 -0.27
CA LYS A 358 -4.71 -3.65 -0.56
C LYS A 358 -4.06 -3.48 -1.92
N SER A 359 -2.78 -3.84 -2.00
CA SER A 359 -2.06 -4.01 -3.27
C SER A 359 -0.90 -4.99 -3.07
N VAL A 360 -0.55 -5.76 -4.10
CA VAL A 360 0.71 -6.54 -4.13
C VAL A 360 1.76 -5.88 -5.03
N THR A 361 1.41 -4.77 -5.67
CA THR A 361 2.28 -4.04 -6.60
C THR A 361 2.95 -2.87 -5.87
N PRO A 362 4.28 -2.84 -5.71
CA PRO A 362 4.98 -1.80 -4.95
C PRO A 362 4.68 -0.36 -5.39
N VAL A 363 4.56 -0.12 -6.70
CA VAL A 363 4.21 1.21 -7.23
C VAL A 363 2.84 1.67 -6.73
N ARG A 364 1.84 0.79 -6.75
CA ARG A 364 0.49 1.10 -6.24
C ARG A 364 0.46 1.23 -4.72
N ILE A 365 1.31 0.51 -3.99
CA ILE A 365 1.44 0.65 -2.53
C ILE A 365 1.87 2.08 -2.19
N ARG A 366 2.91 2.60 -2.87
CA ARG A 366 3.38 3.98 -2.72
C ARG A 366 2.35 5.00 -3.21
N GLU A 367 1.75 4.76 -4.38
CA GLU A 367 0.69 5.63 -4.94
C GLU A 367 -0.49 5.78 -3.97
N ASN A 368 -0.95 4.67 -3.37
CA ASN A 368 -2.04 4.69 -2.38
C ASN A 368 -1.68 5.47 -1.10
N LEU A 369 -0.39 5.60 -0.78
CA LEU A 369 0.09 6.37 0.37
C LEU A 369 0.21 7.87 0.05
N ASP A 370 0.40 8.23 -1.21
CA ASP A 370 0.56 9.60 -1.69
C ASP A 370 -0.78 10.34 -1.82
N VAL A 371 -1.48 10.49 -0.69
CA VAL A 371 -2.85 11.06 -0.62
C VAL A 371 -3.00 12.19 0.41
N PHE A 372 -1.86 12.72 0.88
CA PHE A 372 -1.81 13.75 1.93
C PHE A 372 -1.41 15.13 1.41
N ASP A 373 -1.00 15.24 0.15
CA ASP A 373 -0.51 16.47 -0.49
C ASP A 373 -1.58 17.22 -1.30
N PHE A 374 -2.82 16.74 -1.32
CA PHE A 374 -3.96 17.40 -1.95
C PHE A 374 -5.22 17.30 -1.10
N THR A 375 -6.25 18.08 -1.44
CA THR A 375 -7.56 18.10 -0.76
C THR A 375 -8.66 18.21 -1.80
N LEU A 376 -9.71 17.43 -1.63
CA LEU A 376 -10.97 17.54 -2.36
C LEU A 376 -11.77 18.72 -1.82
N THR A 377 -12.26 19.56 -2.71
CA THR A 377 -13.17 20.66 -2.40
C THR A 377 -14.55 20.15 -1.98
N ASP A 378 -15.34 21.00 -1.33
CA ASP A 378 -16.72 20.65 -0.93
C ASP A 378 -17.58 20.20 -2.13
N ALA A 379 -17.39 20.82 -3.30
CA ALA A 379 -18.10 20.46 -4.53
C ALA A 379 -17.70 19.06 -5.04
N GLU A 380 -16.43 18.71 -4.92
CA GLU A 380 -15.91 17.38 -5.30
C GLU A 380 -16.35 16.31 -4.29
N MET A 381 -16.34 16.62 -3.00
CA MET A 381 -16.90 15.75 -1.97
C MET A 381 -18.41 15.51 -2.21
N ALA A 382 -19.16 16.55 -2.60
CA ALA A 382 -20.57 16.46 -2.93
C ALA A 382 -20.84 15.67 -4.22
N SER A 383 -19.98 15.77 -5.24
CA SER A 383 -20.13 14.98 -6.47
C SER A 383 -19.89 13.49 -6.21
N ILE A 384 -18.91 13.15 -5.36
CA ILE A 384 -18.70 11.76 -4.92
C ILE A 384 -19.87 11.27 -4.07
N ALA A 385 -20.47 12.13 -3.22
CA ALA A 385 -21.65 11.78 -2.44
C ALA A 385 -22.83 11.31 -3.33
N GLY A 386 -22.95 11.85 -4.55
CA GLY A 386 -23.95 11.43 -5.54
C GLY A 386 -23.72 10.06 -6.19
N LEU A 387 -22.60 9.38 -5.91
CA LEU A 387 -22.28 8.07 -6.48
C LEU A 387 -22.86 6.88 -5.69
N ASP A 388 -23.40 7.13 -4.49
CA ASP A 388 -24.00 6.09 -3.67
C ASP A 388 -25.16 5.43 -4.41
N ARG A 389 -25.11 4.11 -4.52
CA ARG A 389 -26.06 3.29 -5.26
C ARG A 389 -26.26 1.92 -4.61
N ASP A 390 -26.01 1.83 -3.30
CA ASP A 390 -26.02 0.58 -2.51
C ASP A 390 -25.22 -0.56 -3.18
N LEU A 391 -24.09 -0.21 -3.81
CA LEU A 391 -23.24 -1.15 -4.52
C LEU A 391 -22.45 -1.99 -3.51
N ARG A 392 -22.93 -3.17 -3.17
CA ARG A 392 -22.16 -4.10 -2.33
C ARG A 392 -21.29 -5.04 -3.15
N THR A 393 -20.01 -5.14 -2.82
CA THR A 393 -19.05 -6.10 -3.41
C THR A 393 -18.72 -7.28 -2.49
N GLY A 394 -19.07 -7.20 -1.20
CA GLY A 394 -19.01 -8.34 -0.29
C GLY A 394 -20.37 -8.81 0.24
N PRO A 395 -20.38 -9.74 1.20
CA PRO A 395 -21.61 -10.27 1.78
C PRO A 395 -22.41 -9.22 2.58
N HIS A 396 -23.73 -9.35 2.61
CA HIS A 396 -24.56 -8.56 3.52
C HIS A 396 -24.45 -9.11 4.95
N PRO A 397 -24.16 -8.28 5.98
CA PRO A 397 -23.92 -8.78 7.33
C PRO A 397 -25.08 -9.56 7.96
N ASP A 398 -26.32 -9.15 7.68
CA ASP A 398 -27.52 -9.82 8.22
C ASP A 398 -27.81 -11.19 7.57
N GLN A 399 -27.15 -11.49 6.45
CA GLN A 399 -27.40 -12.70 5.67
C GLN A 399 -26.27 -13.73 5.79
N LEU A 400 -25.13 -13.35 6.38
CA LEU A 400 -23.98 -14.23 6.55
C LEU A 400 -24.15 -15.09 7.81
N SER A 401 -24.17 -16.42 7.64
CA SER A 401 -24.37 -17.40 8.73
C SER A 401 -23.08 -18.03 9.26
#